data_AF-A0A2E3DD92-F1
#
_entry.id   AF-A0A2E3DD92-F1
#
_cell.length_a   1.000
_cell.length_b   1.000
_cell.length_c   1.000
_cell.angle_alpha   90.00
_cell.angle_beta   90.00
_cell.angle_gamma   90.00
#
_symmetry.space_group_name_H-M   'P 1'
#
loop_
_entity.id
_entity.type
_entity.pdbx_description
1 polymer ?
#
loop_
_entity_poly.entity_id
_entity_poly.type
_entity_poly.pdbx_seq_one_letter_code
_entity_poly.pdbx_strand_id
1 'polypeptide(L)'
;MNTEIEVLLKTAIDAQWSGEIERARELLSSILEVVPSHPQANYIMGVLELKSGTRDQALSYLSVARNGDAGMGKEWINYIKHLVVSANSDEAEIAIEVAVLARLEQDEFFADAYNNLGLKQFESNKLKDAIGSFKKAVGFRANFAGAYNNMGAALIRERQFEGAISSLRQAVDILPNYAEANNNLGAALEQRGDIDLAMDSYKQAAMNDPAYFTPLLNYRNLCVQLLDLKETDFNGGSGSTTSMISDSPKYQILAAISEFIQGDTKKVEIHLSRYHELVEMGKATHMNRTDTIFCQAYSLFLGYLIDKNPTDRPSGPYIYHFGDSHCLSYCGCKLVKGSKFYGVTSRVTFGAKAFHFSVKENNSYKAITKRNLNLINPNSVIFVSFGEIDCRYDEGFIPASKKLGKPVEEIIYQTVSAFVAWFKNENLTTRHQYFFFNVPAPVYNNELSALANVQVAGVVKSYNSILKTELSNQSIGMVDVYGKTTDDTGFSNGLYHCDGHHLDHRILEHIQQQIDNVNSEPL
;
A
#
# COMPACT_ATOMS: atom_id res chain seq x y z
N MET A 1 33.51 41.99 34.67
CA MET A 1 33.95 41.09 33.59
C MET A 1 32.88 40.04 33.28
N ASN A 2 32.53 39.12 34.19
CA ASN A 2 31.46 38.13 33.90
C ASN A 2 30.10 38.73 33.51
N THR A 3 29.62 39.74 34.21
CA THR A 3 28.30 40.38 33.94
C THR A 3 28.23 41.08 32.59
N GLU A 4 29.37 41.57 32.08
CA GLU A 4 29.44 42.29 30.79
C GLU A 4 29.47 41.30 29.62
N ILE A 5 30.19 40.19 29.78
CA ILE A 5 30.20 39.07 28.83
C ILE A 5 28.81 38.43 28.72
N GLU A 6 28.11 38.23 29.82
CA GLU A 6 26.75 37.67 29.83
C GLU A 6 25.75 38.56 29.05
N VAL A 7 25.85 39.89 29.19
CA VAL A 7 25.01 40.84 28.45
C VAL A 7 25.32 40.82 26.96
N LEU A 8 26.61 40.82 26.59
CA LEU A 8 27.04 40.72 25.19
C LEU A 8 26.56 39.40 24.56
N LEU A 9 26.68 38.30 25.29
CA LEU A 9 26.27 36.98 24.83
C LEU A 9 24.76 36.90 24.59
N LYS A 10 23.96 37.44 25.52
CA LYS A 10 22.51 37.53 25.34
C LYS A 10 22.14 38.37 24.11
N THR A 11 22.80 39.52 23.94
CA THR A 11 22.57 40.41 22.79
C THR A 11 22.95 39.74 21.47
N ALA A 12 24.01 38.93 21.45
CA ALA A 12 24.41 38.16 20.27
C ALA A 12 23.38 37.09 19.90
N ILE A 13 22.79 36.40 20.90
CA ILE A 13 21.71 35.43 20.70
C ILE A 13 20.46 36.11 20.13
N ASP A 14 20.08 37.26 20.69
CA ASP A 14 18.92 38.03 20.22
C ASP A 14 19.13 38.51 18.76
N ALA A 15 20.34 38.95 18.43
CA ALA A 15 20.72 39.34 17.06
C ALA A 15 20.67 38.14 16.10
N GLN A 16 21.14 36.97 16.52
CA GLN A 16 21.05 35.72 15.75
C GLN A 16 19.59 35.34 15.47
N TRP A 17 18.71 35.36 16.48
CA TRP A 17 17.29 35.05 16.31
C TRP A 17 16.56 36.06 15.43
N SER A 18 17.03 37.31 15.41
CA SER A 18 16.50 38.37 14.55
C SER A 18 17.07 38.33 13.11
N GLY A 19 17.97 37.40 12.80
CA GLY A 19 18.61 37.28 11.48
C GLY A 19 19.74 38.27 11.22
N GLU A 20 20.17 39.04 12.22
CA GLU A 20 21.27 40.00 12.15
C GLU A 20 22.63 39.30 12.29
N ILE A 21 22.97 38.44 11.32
CA ILE A 21 24.13 37.51 11.39
C ILE A 21 25.46 38.24 11.59
N GLU A 22 25.73 39.32 10.85
CA GLU A 22 27.00 40.06 10.98
C GLU A 22 27.12 40.75 12.33
N ARG A 23 26.02 41.30 12.84
CA ARG A 23 25.98 41.89 14.19
C ARG A 23 26.22 40.84 15.27
N ALA A 24 25.62 39.65 15.12
CA ALA A 24 25.87 38.53 16.02
C ALA A 24 27.36 38.14 15.98
N ARG A 25 28.00 38.07 14.80
CA ARG A 25 29.44 37.81 14.67
C ARG A 25 30.32 38.87 15.31
N GLU A 26 30.02 40.14 15.14
CA GLU A 26 30.77 41.24 15.77
C GLU A 26 30.73 41.14 17.29
N LEU A 27 29.54 40.91 17.85
CA LEU A 27 29.35 40.76 19.29
C LEU A 27 30.09 39.52 19.82
N LEU A 28 30.02 38.39 19.12
CA LEU A 28 30.74 37.18 19.50
C LEU A 28 32.26 37.35 19.41
N SER A 29 32.76 38.02 18.36
CA SER A 29 34.18 38.34 18.21
C SER A 29 34.69 39.18 19.37
N SER A 30 33.92 40.18 19.82
CA SER A 30 34.29 41.01 20.99
C SER A 30 34.42 40.19 22.29
N ILE A 31 33.58 39.16 22.47
CA ILE A 31 33.68 38.23 23.60
C ILE A 31 34.94 37.37 23.47
N LEU A 32 35.23 36.87 22.27
CA LEU A 32 36.37 35.98 22.00
C LEU A 32 37.72 36.71 22.03
N GLU A 33 37.77 38.02 21.81
CA GLU A 33 38.97 38.83 22.03
C GLU A 33 39.37 38.90 23.50
N VAL A 34 38.39 38.99 24.41
CA VAL A 34 38.61 39.08 25.86
C VAL A 34 38.80 37.69 26.48
N VAL A 35 38.00 36.72 26.04
CA VAL A 35 38.04 35.33 26.52
C VAL A 35 38.04 34.36 25.33
N PRO A 36 39.20 34.09 24.71
CA PRO A 36 39.31 33.24 23.52
C PRO A 36 38.74 31.83 23.71
N SER A 37 38.79 31.29 24.93
CA SER A 37 38.30 29.95 25.27
C SER A 37 36.84 29.92 25.74
N HIS A 38 36.07 31.01 25.58
CA HIS A 38 34.68 31.07 26.05
C HIS A 38 33.80 30.03 25.34
N PRO A 39 33.23 29.02 26.03
CA PRO A 39 32.57 27.89 25.36
C PRO A 39 31.37 28.27 24.51
N GLN A 40 30.43 29.02 25.08
CA GLN A 40 29.17 29.36 24.40
C GLN A 40 29.36 30.32 23.22
N ALA A 41 30.24 31.32 23.34
CA ALA A 41 30.56 32.22 22.24
C ALA A 41 31.25 31.49 21.07
N ASN A 42 32.21 30.60 21.35
CA ASN A 42 32.82 29.75 20.34
C ASN A 42 31.79 28.82 19.68
N TYR A 43 30.83 28.28 20.43
CA TYR A 43 29.76 27.47 19.84
C TYR A 43 28.89 28.26 18.87
N ILE A 44 28.34 29.40 19.31
CA ILE A 44 27.43 30.20 18.47
C ILE A 44 28.19 30.64 17.20
N MET A 45 29.44 31.07 17.35
CA MET A 45 30.30 31.40 16.20
C MET A 45 30.48 30.21 15.26
N GLY A 46 30.80 29.02 15.80
CA GLY A 46 30.93 27.80 15.01
C GLY A 46 29.66 27.44 14.23
N VAL A 47 28.47 27.62 14.82
CA VAL A 47 27.18 27.41 14.15
C VAL A 47 26.96 28.42 13.01
N LEU A 48 27.31 29.70 13.22
CA LEU A 48 27.19 30.74 12.19
C LEU A 48 28.11 30.50 11.00
N GLU A 49 29.35 30.07 11.27
CA GLU A 49 30.31 29.68 10.24
C GLU A 49 29.83 28.45 9.45
N LEU A 50 29.29 27.46 10.16
CA LEU A 50 28.74 26.28 9.50
C LEU A 50 27.58 26.63 8.56
N LYS A 51 26.66 27.49 9.01
CA LYS A 51 25.56 28.02 8.18
C LYS A 51 26.04 28.84 6.98
N SER A 52 27.24 29.42 7.07
CA SER A 52 27.85 30.23 6.00
C SER A 52 28.72 29.40 5.04
N GLY A 53 28.82 28.08 5.26
CA GLY A 53 29.60 27.17 4.41
C GLY A 53 31.10 27.12 4.75
N THR A 54 31.54 27.77 5.82
CA THR A 54 32.96 27.84 6.23
C THR A 54 33.30 26.75 7.24
N ARG A 55 33.23 25.49 6.80
CA ARG A 55 33.38 24.28 7.66
C ARG A 55 34.67 24.27 8.49
N ASP A 56 35.80 24.68 7.92
CA ASP A 56 37.10 24.67 8.64
C ASP A 56 37.15 25.70 9.78
N GLN A 57 36.51 26.85 9.60
CA GLN A 57 36.37 27.86 10.64
C GLN A 57 35.42 27.39 11.73
N ALA A 58 34.28 26.79 11.33
CA ALA A 58 33.36 26.17 12.27
C ALA A 58 34.04 25.12 13.14
N LEU A 59 34.85 24.22 12.55
CA LEU A 59 35.62 23.22 13.27
C LEU A 59 36.57 23.84 14.30
N SER A 60 37.25 24.93 13.93
CA SER A 60 38.19 25.61 14.81
C SER A 60 37.49 26.13 16.08
N TYR A 61 36.38 26.86 15.91
CA TYR A 61 35.61 27.38 17.04
C TYR A 61 34.98 26.26 17.89
N LEU A 62 34.37 25.25 17.26
CA LEU A 62 33.73 24.14 17.98
C LEU A 62 34.74 23.30 18.78
N SER A 63 35.98 23.18 18.29
CA SER A 63 37.05 22.48 19.01
C SER A 63 37.46 23.21 20.30
N VAL A 64 37.46 24.55 20.27
CA VAL A 64 37.74 25.39 21.45
C VAL A 64 36.57 25.34 22.41
N ALA A 65 35.33 25.41 21.91
CA ALA A 65 34.12 25.32 22.72
C ALA A 65 34.10 24.07 23.61
N ARG A 66 34.51 22.93 23.04
CA ARG A 66 34.59 21.65 23.75
C ARG A 66 35.64 21.61 24.86
N ASN A 67 36.79 22.23 24.64
CA ASN A 67 37.94 22.15 25.55
C ASN A 67 37.97 23.30 26.58
N GLY A 68 36.95 24.16 26.62
CA GLY A 68 36.84 25.24 27.60
C GLY A 68 36.60 24.73 29.03
N ASP A 69 36.50 25.65 29.99
CA ASP A 69 36.50 25.34 31.43
C ASP A 69 35.53 24.21 31.80
N ALA A 70 35.98 23.28 32.67
CA ALA A 70 35.42 21.94 32.80
C ALA A 70 33.94 21.89 33.26
N GLY A 71 33.44 22.98 33.87
CA GLY A 71 32.02 23.17 34.19
C GLY A 71 31.20 23.61 32.97
N MET A 72 31.60 24.71 32.32
CA MET A 72 30.88 25.30 31.19
C MET A 72 30.94 24.41 29.93
N GLY A 73 32.04 23.69 29.70
CA GLY A 73 32.15 22.73 28.60
C GLY A 73 31.15 21.58 28.72
N LYS A 74 30.86 21.10 29.95
CA LYS A 74 29.87 20.04 30.19
C LYS A 74 28.43 20.54 29.98
N GLU A 75 28.11 21.73 30.45
CA GLU A 75 26.80 22.35 30.25
C GLU A 75 26.51 22.56 28.77
N TRP A 76 27.50 23.01 28.01
CA TRP A 76 27.40 23.16 26.57
C TRP A 76 27.25 21.83 25.83
N ILE A 77 28.01 20.78 26.20
CA ILE A 77 27.83 19.44 25.64
C ILE A 77 26.40 18.95 25.89
N ASN A 78 25.86 19.15 27.10
CA ASN A 78 24.48 18.78 27.42
C ASN A 78 23.45 19.58 26.61
N TYR A 79 23.72 20.87 26.37
CA TYR A 79 22.89 21.72 25.52
C TYR A 79 22.88 21.24 24.06
N ILE A 80 24.04 20.88 23.49
CA ILE A 80 24.11 20.27 22.15
C ILE A 80 23.32 18.97 22.12
N LYS A 81 23.51 18.08 23.11
CA LYS A 81 22.77 16.81 23.19
C LYS A 81 21.27 17.05 23.18
N HIS A 82 20.80 18.00 23.97
CA HIS A 82 19.38 18.37 24.01
C HIS A 82 18.91 18.90 22.65
N LEU A 83 19.62 19.87 22.07
CA LEU A 83 19.29 20.44 20.77
C LEU A 83 19.23 19.38 19.68
N VAL A 84 20.21 18.49 19.62
CA VAL A 84 20.27 17.41 18.63
C VAL A 84 19.03 16.52 18.69
N VAL A 85 18.52 16.24 19.89
CA VAL A 85 17.30 15.42 20.08
C VAL A 85 16.03 16.22 19.81
N SER A 86 15.99 17.50 20.19
CA SER A 86 14.80 18.36 20.10
C SER A 86 14.66 19.15 18.79
N ALA A 87 15.70 19.18 17.96
CA ALA A 87 15.74 20.05 16.79
C ALA A 87 14.77 19.63 15.68
N ASN A 88 14.18 20.63 15.04
CA ASN A 88 13.45 20.47 13.77
C ASN A 88 14.45 20.26 12.59
N SER A 89 14.02 19.85 11.38
CA SER A 89 14.97 19.37 10.31
C SER A 89 16.19 20.22 10.09
N ASP A 90 16.00 21.52 9.91
CA ASP A 90 17.06 22.38 9.40
C ASP A 90 18.07 22.63 10.52
N GLU A 91 17.59 22.63 11.76
CA GLU A 91 18.41 22.68 12.96
C GLU A 91 19.03 21.33 13.31
N ALA A 92 18.36 20.20 13.00
CA ALA A 92 18.80 18.86 13.37
C ALA A 92 20.04 18.45 12.57
N GLU A 93 20.06 18.74 11.27
CA GLU A 93 21.23 18.47 10.42
C GLU A 93 22.45 19.27 10.90
N ILE A 94 22.25 20.57 11.16
CA ILE A 94 23.28 21.46 11.71
C ILE A 94 23.72 21.01 13.09
N ALA A 95 22.80 20.65 13.99
CA ALA A 95 23.12 20.21 15.34
C ALA A 95 23.91 18.89 15.34
N ILE A 96 23.54 17.94 14.48
CA ILE A 96 24.28 16.69 14.27
C ILE A 96 25.69 16.99 13.75
N GLU A 97 25.82 17.88 12.75
CA GLU A 97 27.11 18.24 12.19
C GLU A 97 28.00 18.97 13.19
N VAL A 98 27.44 19.86 14.00
CA VAL A 98 28.15 20.51 15.10
C VAL A 98 28.64 19.49 16.12
N ALA A 99 27.80 18.52 16.49
CA ALA A 99 28.18 17.47 17.44
C ALA A 99 29.27 16.54 16.86
N VAL A 100 29.23 16.25 15.56
CA VAL A 100 30.28 15.53 14.80
C VAL A 100 31.60 16.30 14.80
N LEU A 101 31.59 17.61 14.47
CA LEU A 101 32.78 18.45 14.47
C LEU A 101 33.37 18.62 15.88
N ALA A 102 32.52 18.63 16.90
CA ALA A 102 32.92 18.58 18.30
C ALA A 102 33.45 17.20 18.74
N ARG A 103 33.44 16.19 17.85
CA ARG A 103 33.84 14.79 18.11
C ARG A 103 33.08 14.14 19.26
N LEU A 104 31.77 14.39 19.34
CA LEU A 104 30.89 13.77 20.33
C LEU A 104 30.37 12.40 19.88
N GLU A 105 30.76 11.93 18.69
CA GLU A 105 30.24 10.78 17.94
C GLU A 105 30.19 9.43 18.69
N GLN A 106 30.86 9.29 19.83
CA GLN A 106 30.88 8.03 20.60
C GLN A 106 29.63 7.84 21.48
N ASP A 107 28.78 8.87 21.58
CA ASP A 107 27.61 8.81 22.44
C ASP A 107 26.37 8.23 21.75
N GLU A 108 25.64 7.41 22.48
CA GLU A 108 24.41 6.75 22.03
C GLU A 108 23.28 7.72 21.63
N PHE A 109 23.35 9.00 22.01
CA PHE A 109 22.33 10.02 21.66
C PHE A 109 22.31 10.33 20.15
N PHE A 110 23.39 10.06 19.42
CA PHE A 110 23.40 10.21 17.95
C PHE A 110 22.41 9.26 17.28
N ALA A 111 22.10 8.12 17.92
CA ALA A 111 21.08 7.22 17.41
C ALA A 111 19.71 7.91 17.34
N ASP A 112 19.28 8.56 18.42
CA ASP A 112 18.00 9.27 18.50
C ASP A 112 17.97 10.47 17.52
N ALA A 113 19.09 11.18 17.41
CA ALA A 113 19.29 12.29 16.49
C ALA A 113 19.03 11.89 15.03
N TYR A 114 19.73 10.85 14.57
CA TYR A 114 19.61 10.35 13.21
C TYR A 114 18.25 9.71 12.96
N ASN A 115 17.63 9.10 13.97
CA ASN A 115 16.25 8.63 13.85
C ASN A 115 15.27 9.79 13.64
N ASN A 116 15.38 10.88 14.40
CA ASN A 116 14.51 12.05 14.28
C ASN A 116 14.71 12.77 12.93
N LEU A 117 15.96 12.94 12.48
CA LEU A 117 16.26 13.44 11.15
C LEU A 117 15.65 12.55 10.06
N GLY A 118 15.78 11.23 10.19
CA GLY A 118 15.20 10.26 9.28
C GLY A 118 13.67 10.35 9.21
N LEU A 119 12.99 10.47 10.36
CA LEU A 119 11.53 10.64 10.42
C LEU A 119 11.08 11.89 9.65
N LYS A 120 11.76 13.02 9.84
CA LYS A 120 11.38 14.25 9.13
C LYS A 120 11.68 14.18 7.62
N GLN A 121 12.78 13.53 7.23
CA GLN A 121 13.06 13.25 5.83
C GLN A 121 11.97 12.34 5.22
N PHE A 122 11.50 11.34 5.98
CA PHE A 122 10.41 10.46 5.57
C PHE A 122 9.08 11.21 5.41
N GLU A 123 8.73 12.09 6.34
CA GLU A 123 7.55 12.99 6.25
C GLU A 123 7.63 13.93 5.04
N SER A 124 8.84 14.40 4.72
CA SER A 124 9.12 15.23 3.54
C SER A 124 9.26 14.42 2.24
N ASN A 125 8.97 13.12 2.28
CA ASN A 125 9.09 12.17 1.16
C ASN A 125 10.52 12.07 0.55
N LYS A 126 11.56 12.45 1.30
CA LYS A 126 12.99 12.25 0.97
C LYS A 126 13.45 10.87 1.44
N LEU A 127 12.87 9.82 0.84
CA LEU A 127 12.95 8.45 1.37
C LEU A 127 14.37 7.88 1.41
N LYS A 128 15.20 8.17 0.40
CA LYS A 128 16.61 7.70 0.37
C LYS A 128 17.46 8.32 1.48
N ASP A 129 17.27 9.62 1.73
CA ASP A 129 17.95 10.32 2.82
C ASP A 129 17.50 9.77 4.17
N ALA A 130 16.19 9.55 4.33
CA ALA A 130 15.61 8.95 5.53
C ALA A 130 16.22 7.57 5.82
N ILE A 131 16.31 6.70 4.82
CA ILE A 131 16.96 5.39 4.94
C ILE A 131 18.43 5.54 5.36
N GLY A 132 19.15 6.51 4.78
CA GLY A 132 20.53 6.82 5.16
C GLY A 132 20.66 7.24 6.63
N SER A 133 19.76 8.11 7.10
CA SER A 133 19.70 8.55 8.50
C SER A 133 19.35 7.40 9.44
N PHE A 134 18.33 6.59 9.15
CA PHE A 134 18.01 5.43 9.99
C PHE A 134 19.14 4.40 10.04
N LYS A 135 19.86 4.19 8.92
CA LYS A 135 21.08 3.34 8.89
C LYS A 135 22.17 3.87 9.84
N LYS A 136 22.39 5.19 9.87
CA LYS A 136 23.31 5.80 10.84
C LYS A 136 22.81 5.58 12.26
N ALA A 137 21.51 5.78 12.52
CA ALA A 137 20.92 5.59 13.84
C ALA A 137 21.18 4.19 14.40
N VAL A 138 20.93 3.13 13.63
CA VAL A 138 21.20 1.75 14.04
C VAL A 138 22.70 1.41 14.08
N GLY A 139 23.53 2.17 13.35
CA GLY A 139 24.99 2.09 13.45
C GLY A 139 25.52 2.59 14.81
N PHE A 140 24.88 3.59 15.41
CA PHE A 140 25.21 4.07 16.76
C PHE A 140 24.56 3.21 17.86
N ARG A 141 23.33 2.72 17.63
CA ARG A 141 22.60 1.87 18.58
C ARG A 141 22.03 0.64 17.86
N ALA A 142 22.75 -0.48 17.93
CA ALA A 142 22.37 -1.72 17.24
C ALA A 142 21.05 -2.35 17.75
N ASN A 143 20.61 -2.04 18.98
CA ASN A 143 19.36 -2.50 19.56
C ASN A 143 18.22 -1.46 19.47
N PHE A 144 18.21 -0.63 18.43
CA PHE A 144 17.19 0.43 18.26
C PHE A 144 15.98 -0.02 17.41
N ALA A 145 15.03 -0.73 18.05
CA ALA A 145 13.84 -1.25 17.37
C ALA A 145 13.04 -0.19 16.58
N GLY A 146 12.86 1.00 17.15
CA GLY A 146 12.15 2.11 16.50
C GLY A 146 12.80 2.57 15.19
N ALA A 147 14.13 2.72 15.17
CA ALA A 147 14.86 3.11 13.96
C ALA A 147 14.80 2.01 12.88
N TYR A 148 14.85 0.74 13.27
CA TYR A 148 14.64 -0.38 12.35
C TYR A 148 13.21 -0.42 11.76
N ASN A 149 12.18 -0.16 12.58
CA ASN A 149 10.80 -0.04 12.11
C ASN A 149 10.66 1.10 11.08
N ASN A 150 11.18 2.28 11.41
CA ASN A 150 11.13 3.45 10.54
C ASN A 150 11.89 3.24 9.23
N MET A 151 13.06 2.60 9.30
CA MET A 151 13.82 2.18 8.12
C MET A 151 13.00 1.20 7.25
N GLY A 152 12.35 0.22 7.88
CA GLY A 152 11.44 -0.71 7.23
C GLY A 152 10.31 0.00 6.47
N ALA A 153 9.62 0.92 7.12
CA ALA A 153 8.54 1.71 6.51
C ALA A 153 9.04 2.55 5.31
N ALA A 154 10.22 3.17 5.41
CA ALA A 154 10.85 3.90 4.30
C ALA A 154 11.20 2.97 3.13
N LEU A 155 11.73 1.79 3.40
CA LEU A 155 12.07 0.79 2.39
C LEU A 155 10.84 0.22 1.69
N ILE A 156 9.71 0.03 2.39
CA ILE A 156 8.43 -0.35 1.77
C ILE A 156 7.99 0.71 0.76
N ARG A 157 8.05 2.00 1.11
CA ARG A 157 7.67 3.10 0.21
C ARG A 157 8.57 3.17 -1.04
N GLU A 158 9.86 2.88 -0.89
CA GLU A 158 10.81 2.74 -2.01
C GLU A 158 10.69 1.41 -2.77
N ARG A 159 9.75 0.52 -2.39
CA ARG A 159 9.57 -0.84 -2.95
C ARG A 159 10.80 -1.74 -2.82
N GLN A 160 11.62 -1.53 -1.80
CA GLN A 160 12.78 -2.35 -1.45
C GLN A 160 12.41 -3.38 -0.39
N PHE A 161 11.58 -4.36 -0.76
CA PHE A 161 10.91 -5.26 0.19
C PHE A 161 11.86 -6.17 0.97
N GLU A 162 12.94 -6.67 0.36
CA GLU A 162 13.93 -7.51 1.02
C GLU A 162 14.66 -6.75 2.14
N GLY A 163 15.05 -5.50 1.86
CA GLY A 163 15.64 -4.61 2.85
C GLY A 163 14.65 -4.27 3.97
N ALA A 164 13.39 -4.01 3.61
CA ALA A 164 12.33 -3.74 4.57
C ALA A 164 12.14 -4.92 5.53
N ILE A 165 11.98 -6.13 4.99
CA ILE A 165 11.79 -7.36 5.77
C ILE A 165 12.97 -7.62 6.70
N SER A 166 14.21 -7.44 6.22
CA SER A 166 15.40 -7.57 7.06
C SER A 166 15.37 -6.59 8.24
N SER A 167 15.09 -5.31 7.96
CA SER A 167 15.01 -4.26 8.98
C SER A 167 13.90 -4.52 10.00
N LEU A 168 12.72 -4.91 9.52
CA LEU A 168 11.55 -5.15 10.36
C LEU A 168 11.69 -6.41 11.21
N ARG A 169 12.36 -7.46 10.70
CA ARG A 169 12.75 -8.62 11.51
C ARG A 169 13.67 -8.21 12.65
N GLN A 170 14.68 -7.35 12.41
CA GLN A 170 15.51 -6.83 13.50
C GLN A 170 14.69 -6.06 14.54
N ALA A 171 13.73 -5.22 14.12
CA ALA A 171 12.84 -4.52 15.05
C ALA A 171 12.02 -5.48 15.93
N VAL A 172 11.47 -6.54 15.33
CA VAL A 172 10.71 -7.58 16.04
C VAL A 172 11.61 -8.46 16.91
N ASP A 173 12.83 -8.77 16.48
CA ASP A 173 13.80 -9.55 17.29
C ASP A 173 14.21 -8.78 18.56
N ILE A 174 14.38 -7.45 18.45
CA ILE A 174 14.70 -6.57 19.58
C ILE A 174 13.48 -6.38 20.49
N LEU A 175 12.29 -6.17 19.91
CA LEU A 175 11.04 -5.95 20.63
C LEU A 175 9.93 -6.85 20.07
N PRO A 176 9.79 -8.11 20.58
CA PRO A 176 8.86 -9.10 20.01
C PRO A 176 7.38 -8.69 19.99
N ASN A 177 6.96 -7.86 20.95
CA ASN A 177 5.59 -7.35 21.05
C ASN A 177 5.37 -6.02 20.32
N TYR A 178 6.30 -5.59 19.45
CA TYR A 178 6.17 -4.35 18.69
C TYR A 178 5.11 -4.52 17.57
N ALA A 179 3.86 -4.17 17.89
CA ALA A 179 2.72 -4.36 16.99
C ALA A 179 2.88 -3.62 15.65
N GLU A 180 3.37 -2.38 15.67
CA GLU A 180 3.62 -1.60 14.45
C GLU A 180 4.67 -2.25 13.53
N ALA A 181 5.78 -2.73 14.09
CA ALA A 181 6.83 -3.40 13.32
C ALA A 181 6.33 -4.73 12.73
N ASN A 182 5.53 -5.51 13.47
CA ASN A 182 4.90 -6.73 12.94
C ASN A 182 3.90 -6.40 11.82
N ASN A 183 3.12 -5.33 11.93
CA ASN A 183 2.22 -4.90 10.86
C ASN A 183 2.98 -4.48 9.61
N ASN A 184 4.04 -3.67 9.77
CA ASN A 184 4.89 -3.27 8.65
C ASN A 184 5.60 -4.48 8.03
N LEU A 185 6.01 -5.47 8.84
CA LEU A 185 6.58 -6.73 8.36
C LEU A 185 5.56 -7.50 7.51
N GLY A 186 4.32 -7.60 7.97
CA GLY A 186 3.21 -8.18 7.22
C GLY A 186 3.00 -7.50 5.88
N ALA A 187 3.00 -6.16 5.85
CA ALA A 187 2.86 -5.39 4.62
C ALA A 187 4.02 -5.62 3.64
N ALA A 188 5.26 -5.66 4.12
CA ALA A 188 6.41 -5.93 3.27
C ALA A 188 6.39 -7.35 2.68
N LEU A 189 6.02 -8.35 3.50
CA LEU A 189 5.88 -9.75 3.09
C LEU A 189 4.74 -9.91 2.06
N GLU A 190 3.60 -9.27 2.31
CA GLU A 190 2.46 -9.30 1.40
C GLU A 190 2.85 -8.74 0.03
N GLN A 191 3.47 -7.55 -0.02
CA GLN A 191 3.89 -6.93 -1.28
C GLN A 191 4.90 -7.77 -2.05
N ARG A 192 5.81 -8.48 -1.35
CA ARG A 192 6.75 -9.43 -1.97
C ARG A 192 6.07 -10.73 -2.45
N GLY A 193 4.89 -11.05 -1.90
CA GLY A 193 4.09 -12.22 -2.24
C GLY A 193 4.20 -13.39 -1.25
N ASP A 194 4.78 -13.20 -0.06
CA ASP A 194 4.83 -14.23 0.99
C ASP A 194 3.59 -14.17 1.89
N ILE A 195 2.46 -14.54 1.32
CA ILE A 195 1.14 -14.30 1.91
C ILE A 195 0.94 -14.99 3.27
N ASP A 196 1.42 -16.22 3.44
CA ASP A 196 1.27 -16.95 4.71
C ASP A 196 2.02 -16.25 5.85
N LEU A 197 3.27 -15.85 5.58
CA LEU A 197 4.08 -15.10 6.55
C LEU A 197 3.50 -13.70 6.84
N ALA A 198 2.87 -13.08 5.84
CA ALA A 198 2.18 -11.81 6.02
C ALA A 198 0.97 -11.96 6.97
N MET A 199 0.16 -12.98 6.76
CA MET A 199 -0.98 -13.32 7.63
C MET A 199 -0.53 -13.56 9.08
N ASP A 200 0.54 -14.34 9.28
CA ASP A 200 1.11 -14.58 10.61
C ASP A 200 1.55 -13.27 11.28
N SER A 201 2.26 -12.40 10.54
CA SER A 201 2.75 -11.12 11.06
C SER A 201 1.61 -10.17 11.44
N TYR A 202 0.57 -10.07 10.62
CA TYR A 202 -0.62 -9.28 10.94
C TYR A 202 -1.38 -9.83 12.15
N LYS A 203 -1.49 -11.16 12.27
CA LYS A 203 -2.13 -11.81 13.42
C LYS A 203 -1.36 -11.51 14.71
N GLN A 204 -0.03 -11.61 14.69
CA GLN A 204 0.82 -11.25 15.83
C GLN A 204 0.66 -9.77 16.20
N ALA A 205 0.67 -8.87 15.22
CA ALA A 205 0.45 -7.44 15.47
C ALA A 205 -0.89 -7.17 16.15
N ALA A 206 -1.98 -7.76 15.66
CA ALA A 206 -3.32 -7.61 16.24
C ALA A 206 -3.45 -8.22 17.64
N MET A 207 -2.72 -9.31 17.93
CA MET A 207 -2.68 -9.91 19.27
C MET A 207 -1.88 -9.07 20.28
N ASN A 208 -0.78 -8.45 19.82
CA ASN A 208 0.09 -7.64 20.66
C ASN A 208 -0.52 -6.29 21.05
N ASP A 209 -1.33 -5.69 20.17
CA ASP A 209 -2.11 -4.50 20.45
C ASP A 209 -3.53 -4.62 19.88
N PRO A 210 -4.51 -5.10 20.67
CA PRO A 210 -5.89 -5.24 20.24
C PRO A 210 -6.62 -3.92 19.90
N ALA A 211 -6.10 -2.77 20.36
CA ALA A 211 -6.64 -1.45 20.01
C ALA A 211 -6.10 -0.95 18.67
N TYR A 212 -4.95 -1.46 18.22
CA TYR A 212 -4.40 -1.19 16.90
C TYR A 212 -5.10 -2.06 15.85
N PHE A 213 -6.13 -1.48 15.22
CA PHE A 213 -7.05 -2.24 14.38
C PHE A 213 -6.58 -2.49 12.93
N THR A 214 -5.62 -1.70 12.43
CA THR A 214 -5.07 -1.82 11.06
C THR A 214 -4.57 -3.22 10.70
N PRO A 215 -3.78 -3.92 11.53
CA PRO A 215 -3.26 -5.25 11.18
C PRO A 215 -4.37 -6.28 11.07
N LEU A 216 -5.41 -6.18 11.90
CA LEU A 216 -6.56 -7.07 11.83
C LEU A 216 -7.35 -6.86 10.53
N LEU A 217 -7.51 -5.61 10.06
CA LEU A 217 -8.10 -5.35 8.75
C LEU A 217 -7.27 -5.95 7.61
N ASN A 218 -5.94 -5.84 7.68
CA ASN A 218 -5.05 -6.41 6.68
C ASN A 218 -5.13 -7.94 6.67
N TYR A 219 -5.13 -8.57 7.85
CA TYR A 219 -5.35 -10.01 8.00
C TYR A 219 -6.69 -10.44 7.42
N ARG A 220 -7.78 -9.77 7.80
CA ARG A 220 -9.14 -10.09 7.31
C ARG A 220 -9.25 -9.91 5.81
N ASN A 221 -8.63 -8.86 5.25
CA ASN A 221 -8.58 -8.63 3.82
C ASN A 221 -7.98 -9.85 3.08
N LEU A 222 -6.83 -10.36 3.54
CA LEU A 222 -6.25 -11.58 2.97
C LEU A 222 -7.15 -12.80 3.16
N CYS A 223 -7.76 -12.97 4.34
CA CYS A 223 -8.67 -14.09 4.59
C CYS A 223 -9.88 -14.11 3.65
N VAL A 224 -10.46 -12.94 3.34
CA VAL A 224 -11.58 -12.82 2.38
C VAL A 224 -11.13 -13.25 0.98
N GLN A 225 -9.96 -12.79 0.53
CA GLN A 225 -9.43 -13.16 -0.80
C GLN A 225 -9.05 -14.64 -0.90
N LEU A 226 -8.66 -15.27 0.21
CA LEU A 226 -8.22 -16.67 0.27
C LEU A 226 -9.31 -17.66 0.71
N LEU A 227 -10.46 -17.16 1.16
CA LEU A 227 -11.53 -17.94 1.80
C LEU A 227 -11.04 -18.81 2.97
N ASP A 228 -10.06 -18.30 3.73
CA ASP A 228 -9.43 -18.96 4.88
C ASP A 228 -9.84 -18.29 6.20
N LEU A 229 -11.08 -17.82 6.29
CA LEU A 229 -11.60 -17.21 7.51
C LEU A 229 -11.84 -18.29 8.58
N LYS A 230 -11.07 -18.24 9.66
CA LYS A 230 -11.35 -19.02 10.87
C LYS A 230 -11.88 -18.07 11.93
N GLU A 231 -13.17 -18.16 12.26
CA GLU A 231 -13.81 -17.35 13.30
C GLU A 231 -13.06 -17.42 14.64
N THR A 232 -12.35 -18.52 14.89
CA THR A 232 -11.54 -18.74 16.10
C THR A 232 -10.25 -17.93 16.19
N ASP A 233 -9.78 -17.29 15.11
CA ASP A 233 -8.47 -16.63 15.09
C ASP A 233 -8.33 -15.47 16.08
N PHE A 234 -9.45 -14.85 16.49
CA PHE A 234 -9.46 -13.70 17.41
C PHE A 234 -10.52 -13.78 18.52
N ASN A 235 -11.29 -14.88 18.62
CA ASN A 235 -12.31 -15.10 19.65
C ASN A 235 -11.74 -15.34 21.07
N GLY A 236 -10.42 -15.29 21.24
CA GLY A 236 -9.75 -15.36 22.55
C GLY A 236 -9.58 -14.01 23.27
N GLY A 237 -9.95 -12.89 22.66
CA GLY A 237 -9.89 -11.56 23.26
C GLY A 237 -11.14 -11.25 24.09
N SER A 238 -10.97 -10.57 25.22
CA SER A 238 -12.08 -10.05 26.05
C SER A 238 -13.15 -9.34 25.19
N GLY A 239 -14.43 -9.40 25.58
CA GLY A 239 -15.55 -8.88 24.78
C GLY A 239 -15.47 -7.40 24.31
N SER A 240 -14.48 -6.63 24.79
CA SER A 240 -14.17 -5.28 24.28
C SER A 240 -13.54 -5.30 22.87
N THR A 241 -12.76 -6.33 22.52
CA THR A 241 -12.08 -6.40 21.22
C THR A 241 -13.09 -6.67 20.10
N THR A 242 -14.01 -7.63 20.30
CA THR A 242 -15.08 -7.94 19.34
C THR A 242 -15.97 -6.73 19.03
N SER A 243 -16.27 -5.91 20.05
CA SER A 243 -17.05 -4.67 19.90
C SER A 243 -16.32 -3.61 19.05
N MET A 244 -15.03 -3.38 19.27
CA MET A 244 -14.25 -2.41 18.50
C MET A 244 -14.11 -2.83 17.03
N ILE A 245 -13.96 -4.12 16.78
CA ILE A 245 -13.85 -4.69 15.44
C ILE A 245 -15.15 -4.48 14.64
N SER A 246 -16.29 -4.73 15.28
CA SER A 246 -17.61 -4.53 14.66
C SER A 246 -17.95 -3.06 14.36
N ASP A 247 -17.19 -2.10 14.90
CA ASP A 247 -17.38 -0.67 14.68
C ASP A 247 -16.56 -0.11 13.52
N SER A 248 -15.84 -0.96 12.77
CA SER A 248 -15.13 -0.52 11.57
C SER A 248 -16.00 -0.66 10.30
N PRO A 249 -16.18 0.41 9.51
CA PRO A 249 -16.88 0.34 8.23
C PRO A 249 -16.23 -0.65 7.25
N LYS A 250 -14.90 -0.65 7.12
CA LYS A 250 -14.16 -1.56 6.23
C LYS A 250 -14.30 -3.02 6.64
N TYR A 251 -14.34 -3.28 7.94
CA TYR A 251 -14.62 -4.62 8.44
C TYR A 251 -15.99 -5.13 7.98
N GLN A 252 -17.03 -4.31 8.11
CA GLN A 252 -18.39 -4.69 7.72
C GLN A 252 -18.47 -5.01 6.23
N ILE A 253 -17.80 -4.24 5.37
CA ILE A 253 -17.76 -4.54 3.93
C ILE A 253 -16.99 -5.82 3.63
N LEU A 254 -15.82 -6.04 4.25
CA LEU A 254 -15.08 -7.30 4.08
C LEU A 254 -15.91 -8.52 4.54
N ALA A 255 -16.66 -8.37 5.64
CA ALA A 255 -17.59 -9.39 6.12
C ALA A 255 -18.70 -9.66 5.12
N ALA A 256 -19.35 -8.60 4.61
CA ALA A 256 -20.41 -8.69 3.61
C ALA A 256 -19.93 -9.41 2.33
N ILE A 257 -18.72 -9.12 1.85
CA ILE A 257 -18.14 -9.81 0.69
C ILE A 257 -17.96 -11.32 0.97
N SER A 258 -17.40 -11.67 2.13
CA SER A 258 -17.23 -13.08 2.50
C SER A 258 -18.55 -13.83 2.58
N GLU A 259 -19.52 -13.29 3.31
CA GLU A 259 -20.85 -13.90 3.47
C GLU A 259 -21.57 -13.99 2.12
N PHE A 260 -21.38 -13.00 1.25
CA PHE A 260 -21.90 -13.03 -0.11
C PHE A 260 -21.27 -14.15 -0.94
N ILE A 261 -19.98 -14.45 -0.81
CA ILE A 261 -19.35 -15.57 -1.50
C ILE A 261 -19.86 -16.92 -0.95
N GLN A 262 -20.04 -17.01 0.37
CA GLN A 262 -20.55 -18.21 1.06
C GLN A 262 -22.05 -18.45 0.81
N GLY A 263 -22.80 -17.41 0.46
CA GLY A 263 -24.21 -17.50 0.11
C GLY A 263 -25.19 -17.19 1.23
N ASP A 264 -24.75 -16.60 2.33
CA ASP A 264 -25.60 -16.17 3.42
C ASP A 264 -26.08 -14.72 3.22
N THR A 265 -27.07 -14.53 2.33
CA THR A 265 -27.58 -13.19 1.99
C THR A 265 -28.11 -12.41 3.18
N LYS A 266 -28.67 -13.09 4.20
CA LYS A 266 -29.16 -12.46 5.43
C LYS A 266 -28.03 -11.81 6.21
N LYS A 267 -26.88 -12.48 6.33
CA LYS A 267 -25.71 -11.87 6.97
C LYS A 267 -25.11 -10.74 6.15
N VAL A 268 -25.15 -10.83 4.82
CA VAL A 268 -24.74 -9.71 3.96
C VAL A 268 -25.57 -8.47 4.26
N GLU A 269 -26.91 -8.60 4.32
CA GLU A 269 -27.82 -7.51 4.70
C GLU A 269 -27.47 -6.93 6.07
N ILE A 270 -27.25 -7.78 7.09
CA ILE A 270 -26.85 -7.34 8.44
C ILE A 270 -25.58 -6.49 8.40
N HIS A 271 -24.55 -6.94 7.68
CA HIS A 271 -23.29 -6.23 7.57
C HIS A 271 -23.41 -4.91 6.79
N LEU A 272 -24.19 -4.90 5.71
CA LEU A 272 -24.45 -3.66 4.95
C LEU A 272 -25.25 -2.65 5.78
N SER A 273 -26.31 -3.08 6.47
CA SER A 273 -27.05 -2.21 7.40
C SER A 273 -26.13 -1.62 8.47
N ARG A 274 -25.28 -2.45 9.09
CA ARG A 274 -24.31 -1.97 10.08
C ARG A 274 -23.30 -0.99 9.49
N TYR A 275 -22.83 -1.22 8.27
CA TYR A 275 -21.96 -0.27 7.57
C TYR A 275 -22.65 1.10 7.40
N HIS A 276 -23.90 1.13 6.96
CA HIS A 276 -24.65 2.37 6.78
C HIS A 276 -24.86 3.12 8.11
N GLU A 277 -25.22 2.42 9.19
CA GLU A 277 -25.31 3.01 10.54
C GLU A 277 -23.99 3.66 10.96
N LEU A 278 -22.84 2.98 10.74
CA LEU A 278 -21.53 3.51 11.09
C LEU A 278 -21.16 4.76 10.26
N VAL A 279 -21.55 4.80 8.98
CA VAL A 279 -21.38 5.97 8.12
C VAL A 279 -22.21 7.14 8.66
N GLU A 280 -23.47 6.92 9.03
CA GLU A 280 -24.35 7.95 9.62
C GLU A 280 -23.83 8.45 10.97
N MET A 281 -23.21 7.58 11.77
CA MET A 281 -22.53 7.95 13.02
C MET A 281 -21.20 8.68 12.80
N GLY A 282 -20.79 8.94 11.55
CA GLY A 282 -19.56 9.63 11.21
C GLY A 282 -18.28 8.79 11.37
N LYS A 283 -18.38 7.48 11.63
CA LYS A 283 -17.21 6.60 11.82
C LYS A 283 -16.39 6.39 10.55
N ALA A 284 -16.99 6.64 9.38
CA ALA A 284 -16.30 6.60 8.09
C ALA A 284 -15.43 7.83 7.79
N THR A 285 -15.57 8.93 8.53
CA THR A 285 -14.88 10.21 8.25
C THR A 285 -13.35 10.16 8.42
N HIS A 286 -12.86 9.24 9.24
CA HIS A 286 -11.42 9.06 9.49
C HIS A 286 -10.76 8.02 8.58
N MET A 287 -11.52 7.40 7.66
CA MET A 287 -10.94 6.47 6.69
C MET A 287 -10.11 7.23 5.65
N ASN A 288 -9.02 6.61 5.20
CA ASN A 288 -8.28 7.12 4.04
C ASN A 288 -9.15 7.03 2.78
N ARG A 289 -8.80 7.83 1.76
CA ARG A 289 -9.57 7.92 0.51
C ARG A 289 -9.78 6.56 -0.17
N THR A 290 -8.76 5.70 -0.19
CA THR A 290 -8.81 4.38 -0.84
C THR A 290 -9.83 3.48 -0.16
N ASP A 291 -9.83 3.42 1.17
CA ASP A 291 -10.77 2.62 1.95
C ASP A 291 -12.20 3.14 1.83
N THR A 292 -12.38 4.46 1.78
CA THR A 292 -13.69 5.07 1.56
C THR A 292 -14.28 4.66 0.20
N ILE A 293 -13.49 4.78 -0.88
CA ILE A 293 -13.93 4.38 -2.22
C ILE A 293 -14.24 2.87 -2.25
N PHE A 294 -13.37 2.04 -1.68
CA PHE A 294 -13.57 0.60 -1.59
C PHE A 294 -14.90 0.26 -0.89
N CYS A 295 -15.13 0.83 0.30
CA CYS A 295 -16.33 0.52 1.08
C CYS A 295 -17.61 0.97 0.38
N GLN A 296 -17.61 2.17 -0.20
CA GLN A 296 -18.76 2.70 -0.93
C GLN A 296 -19.09 1.86 -2.17
N ALA A 297 -18.08 1.54 -2.99
CA ALA A 297 -18.27 0.77 -4.21
C ALA A 297 -18.84 -0.64 -3.92
N TYR A 298 -18.23 -1.36 -2.97
CA TYR A 298 -18.70 -2.71 -2.61
C TYR A 298 -20.04 -2.70 -1.87
N SER A 299 -20.33 -1.68 -1.04
CA SER A 299 -21.63 -1.53 -0.39
C SER A 299 -22.77 -1.43 -1.42
N LEU A 300 -22.60 -0.54 -2.42
CA LEU A 300 -23.60 -0.35 -3.48
C LEU A 300 -23.74 -1.61 -4.34
N PHE A 301 -22.61 -2.19 -4.75
CA PHE A 301 -22.60 -3.35 -5.63
C PHE A 301 -23.21 -4.59 -4.96
N LEU A 302 -22.84 -4.90 -3.71
CA LEU A 302 -23.43 -6.01 -2.97
C LEU A 302 -24.92 -5.80 -2.71
N GLY A 303 -25.36 -4.58 -2.39
CA GLY A 303 -26.77 -4.25 -2.24
C GLY A 303 -27.55 -4.56 -3.52
N TYR A 304 -27.04 -4.14 -4.68
CA TYR A 304 -27.62 -4.48 -5.98
C TYR A 304 -27.66 -6.00 -6.21
N LEU A 305 -26.58 -6.71 -5.90
CA LEU A 305 -26.49 -8.15 -6.16
C LEU A 305 -27.45 -8.96 -5.28
N ILE A 306 -27.64 -8.63 -4.00
CA ILE A 306 -28.57 -9.37 -3.10
C ILE A 306 -29.99 -9.34 -3.65
N ASP A 307 -30.46 -8.18 -4.11
CA ASP A 307 -31.82 -8.01 -4.66
C ASP A 307 -32.08 -8.82 -5.93
N LYS A 308 -31.01 -9.23 -6.62
CA LYS A 308 -31.06 -9.85 -7.95
C LYS A 308 -30.54 -11.29 -8.00
N ASN A 309 -29.83 -11.75 -6.96
CA ASN A 309 -29.23 -13.08 -6.96
C ASN A 309 -30.30 -14.17 -6.76
N PRO A 310 -30.13 -15.38 -7.32
CA PRO A 310 -31.02 -16.49 -7.04
C PRO A 310 -30.98 -16.85 -5.55
N THR A 311 -32.16 -17.13 -4.99
CA THR A 311 -32.32 -17.58 -3.59
C THR A 311 -31.80 -19.01 -3.37
N ASP A 312 -31.75 -19.82 -4.42
CA ASP A 312 -31.24 -21.19 -4.39
C ASP A 312 -29.83 -21.24 -5.02
N ARG A 313 -28.80 -21.26 -4.17
CA ARG A 313 -27.41 -21.34 -4.60
C ARG A 313 -26.98 -22.80 -4.71
N PRO A 314 -26.48 -23.23 -5.87
CA PRO A 314 -26.21 -24.64 -6.06
C PRO A 314 -25.02 -25.18 -5.25
N SER A 315 -25.19 -26.37 -4.66
CA SER A 315 -24.15 -27.10 -3.91
C SER A 315 -23.35 -28.04 -4.82
N GLY A 316 -22.50 -27.47 -5.67
CA GLY A 316 -21.52 -28.19 -6.50
C GLY A 316 -22.06 -28.92 -7.75
N PRO A 317 -21.19 -29.32 -8.70
CA PRO A 317 -19.81 -28.88 -8.90
C PRO A 317 -19.71 -27.37 -9.21
N TYR A 318 -18.51 -26.78 -9.19
CA TYR A 318 -18.34 -25.34 -9.33
C TYR A 318 -17.51 -24.92 -10.56
N ILE A 319 -17.89 -23.80 -11.15
CA ILE A 319 -17.01 -22.93 -11.95
C ILE A 319 -16.42 -21.90 -10.99
N TYR A 320 -15.10 -21.78 -10.97
CA TYR A 320 -14.40 -20.82 -10.11
C TYR A 320 -14.07 -19.57 -10.91
N HIS A 321 -14.63 -18.43 -10.52
CA HIS A 321 -14.47 -17.17 -11.23
C HIS A 321 -13.45 -16.27 -10.52
N PHE A 322 -12.30 -16.08 -11.15
CA PHE A 322 -11.21 -15.22 -10.70
C PHE A 322 -11.34 -13.83 -11.30
N GLY A 323 -11.23 -12.80 -10.47
CA GLY A 323 -11.32 -11.40 -10.88
C GLY A 323 -11.13 -10.45 -9.71
N ASP A 324 -11.26 -9.16 -9.96
CA ASP A 324 -11.53 -8.17 -8.89
C ASP A 324 -13.03 -8.21 -8.55
N SER A 325 -13.74 -7.08 -8.55
CA SER A 325 -15.17 -7.02 -8.22
C SER A 325 -16.07 -7.75 -9.22
N HIS A 326 -15.76 -7.73 -10.53
CA HIS A 326 -16.58 -8.39 -11.57
C HIS A 326 -16.83 -9.87 -11.34
N CYS A 327 -15.94 -10.57 -10.63
CA CYS A 327 -16.14 -11.99 -10.39
C CYS A 327 -17.34 -12.28 -9.47
N LEU A 328 -17.81 -11.29 -8.71
CA LEU A 328 -18.96 -11.39 -7.82
C LEU A 328 -20.30 -11.36 -8.56
N SER A 329 -20.36 -10.75 -9.76
CA SER A 329 -21.60 -10.59 -10.55
C SER A 329 -22.37 -11.89 -10.78
N TYR A 330 -21.64 -13.01 -10.86
CA TYR A 330 -22.21 -14.32 -11.17
C TYR A 330 -22.13 -15.28 -9.98
N CYS A 331 -21.66 -14.82 -8.82
CA CYS A 331 -21.51 -15.69 -7.65
C CYS A 331 -22.87 -16.21 -7.17
N GLY A 332 -22.98 -17.54 -7.03
CA GLY A 332 -24.22 -18.21 -6.68
C GLY A 332 -25.13 -18.54 -7.86
N CYS A 333 -24.81 -18.08 -9.07
CA CYS A 333 -25.58 -18.39 -10.28
C CYS A 333 -25.31 -19.83 -10.77
N LYS A 334 -26.25 -20.32 -11.59
CA LYS A 334 -26.26 -21.65 -12.18
C LYS A 334 -25.91 -21.58 -13.66
N LEU A 335 -24.92 -22.38 -14.08
CA LEU A 335 -24.56 -22.61 -15.48
C LEU A 335 -24.55 -24.12 -15.77
N VAL A 336 -24.64 -24.48 -17.04
CA VAL A 336 -24.55 -25.84 -17.55
C VAL A 336 -23.30 -25.94 -18.41
N LYS A 337 -22.67 -27.11 -18.50
CA LYS A 337 -21.63 -27.37 -19.49
C LYS A 337 -21.70 -28.83 -19.91
N GLY A 338 -22.05 -29.07 -21.16
CA GLY A 338 -22.43 -30.40 -21.65
C GLY A 338 -23.67 -30.89 -20.91
N SER A 339 -23.61 -32.05 -20.28
CA SER A 339 -24.71 -32.59 -19.45
C SER A 339 -24.59 -32.27 -17.95
N LYS A 340 -23.54 -31.54 -17.54
CA LYS A 340 -23.26 -31.25 -16.13
C LYS A 340 -23.71 -29.84 -15.77
N PHE A 341 -24.31 -29.73 -14.60
CA PHE A 341 -24.68 -28.46 -13.99
C PHE A 341 -23.54 -27.97 -13.09
N TYR A 342 -23.27 -26.66 -13.06
CA TYR A 342 -22.26 -26.02 -12.22
C TYR A 342 -22.80 -24.76 -11.52
N GLY A 343 -22.53 -24.63 -10.21
CA GLY A 343 -22.64 -23.35 -9.52
C GLY A 343 -21.43 -22.46 -9.84
N VAL A 344 -21.58 -21.14 -9.81
CA VAL A 344 -20.43 -20.23 -9.95
C VAL A 344 -20.02 -19.73 -8.56
N THR A 345 -18.74 -19.84 -8.22
CA THR A 345 -18.16 -19.29 -6.97
C THR A 345 -17.00 -18.37 -7.29
N SER A 346 -16.91 -17.25 -6.58
CA SER A 346 -15.88 -16.23 -6.83
C SER A 346 -14.58 -16.53 -6.10
N ARG A 347 -13.48 -16.07 -6.69
CA ARG A 347 -12.13 -16.00 -6.12
C ARG A 347 -11.61 -14.59 -6.38
N VAL A 348 -11.93 -13.70 -5.46
CA VAL A 348 -11.63 -12.27 -5.58
C VAL A 348 -10.16 -11.99 -5.24
N THR A 349 -9.51 -11.18 -6.08
CA THR A 349 -8.21 -10.57 -5.80
C THR A 349 -8.36 -9.05 -5.90
N PHE A 350 -8.45 -8.38 -4.76
CA PHE A 350 -8.85 -6.97 -4.69
C PHE A 350 -7.88 -6.04 -5.42
N GLY A 351 -8.38 -5.24 -6.35
CA GLY A 351 -7.61 -4.28 -7.15
C GLY A 351 -6.63 -4.93 -8.12
N ALA A 352 -6.77 -6.22 -8.39
CA ALA A 352 -5.92 -6.92 -9.35
C ALA A 352 -6.19 -6.45 -10.79
N LYS A 353 -5.10 -6.34 -11.55
CA LYS A 353 -5.07 -5.88 -12.94
C LYS A 353 -4.37 -6.93 -13.79
N ALA A 354 -4.66 -6.97 -15.09
CA ALA A 354 -3.88 -7.77 -16.02
C ALA A 354 -2.38 -7.41 -15.93
N PHE A 355 -2.06 -6.13 -15.74
CA PHE A 355 -0.70 -5.66 -15.51
C PHE A 355 0.02 -6.36 -14.34
N HIS A 356 -0.64 -6.63 -13.21
CA HIS A 356 0.03 -7.25 -12.06
C HIS A 356 0.51 -8.69 -12.35
N PHE A 357 -0.14 -9.36 -13.29
CA PHE A 357 0.27 -10.69 -13.75
C PHE A 357 1.31 -10.63 -14.87
N SER A 358 1.41 -9.51 -15.59
CA SER A 358 2.32 -9.33 -16.72
C SER A 358 3.76 -8.98 -16.33
N VAL A 359 3.96 -8.35 -15.16
CA VAL A 359 5.31 -8.05 -14.64
C VAL A 359 6.10 -9.33 -14.37
N LYS A 360 7.44 -9.29 -14.34
CA LYS A 360 8.24 -10.50 -14.13
C LYS A 360 8.32 -10.89 -12.67
N GLU A 361 8.48 -9.88 -11.82
CA GLU A 361 8.62 -10.00 -10.39
C GLU A 361 7.38 -10.65 -9.77
N ASN A 362 7.57 -11.35 -8.66
CA ASN A 362 6.45 -11.80 -7.85
C ASN A 362 5.82 -10.59 -7.12
N ASN A 363 4.55 -10.72 -6.78
CA ASN A 363 3.80 -9.71 -6.02
C ASN A 363 2.60 -10.35 -5.32
N SER A 364 1.92 -9.57 -4.46
CA SER A 364 0.74 -10.01 -3.72
C SER A 364 -0.36 -10.60 -4.62
N TYR A 365 -0.70 -9.93 -5.72
CA TYR A 365 -1.78 -10.34 -6.62
C TYR A 365 -1.53 -11.72 -7.24
N LYS A 366 -0.30 -11.97 -7.72
CA LYS A 366 0.11 -13.27 -8.24
C LYS A 366 0.07 -14.33 -7.15
N ALA A 367 0.61 -14.04 -5.97
CA ALA A 367 0.69 -14.99 -4.88
C ALA A 367 -0.69 -15.41 -4.36
N ILE A 368 -1.60 -14.44 -4.14
CA ILE A 368 -2.99 -14.69 -3.73
C ILE A 368 -3.72 -15.53 -4.78
N THR A 369 -3.62 -15.13 -6.06
CA THR A 369 -4.29 -15.83 -7.17
C THR A 369 -3.75 -17.26 -7.32
N LYS A 370 -2.42 -17.43 -7.26
CA LYS A 370 -1.76 -18.74 -7.33
C LYS A 370 -2.15 -19.65 -6.16
N ARG A 371 -2.19 -19.11 -4.93
CA ARG A 371 -2.64 -19.87 -3.76
C ARG A 371 -4.07 -20.36 -3.96
N ASN A 372 -4.99 -19.50 -4.42
CA ASN A 372 -6.36 -19.89 -4.72
C ASN A 372 -6.46 -20.95 -5.84
N LEU A 373 -5.68 -20.84 -6.91
CA LEU A 373 -5.64 -21.86 -7.98
C LEU A 373 -5.19 -23.23 -7.43
N ASN A 374 -4.17 -23.25 -6.58
CA ASN A 374 -3.64 -24.49 -6.00
C ASN A 374 -4.60 -25.18 -5.02
N LEU A 375 -5.59 -24.45 -4.48
CA LEU A 375 -6.63 -25.01 -3.60
C LEU A 375 -7.79 -25.64 -4.39
N ILE A 376 -7.84 -25.46 -5.71
CA ILE A 376 -8.90 -25.99 -6.56
C ILE A 376 -8.49 -27.35 -7.11
N ASN A 377 -9.45 -28.28 -7.17
CA ASN A 377 -9.22 -29.60 -7.74
C ASN A 377 -8.74 -29.49 -9.21
N PRO A 378 -7.71 -30.27 -9.61
CA PRO A 378 -7.26 -30.32 -11.00
C PRO A 378 -8.40 -30.60 -11.99
N ASN A 379 -8.28 -30.10 -13.22
CA ASN A 379 -9.29 -30.22 -14.28
C ASN A 379 -10.64 -29.50 -14.01
N SER A 380 -10.68 -28.59 -13.03
CA SER A 380 -11.84 -27.70 -12.82
C SER A 380 -11.98 -26.65 -13.93
N VAL A 381 -13.19 -26.10 -14.08
CA VAL A 381 -13.49 -24.99 -14.99
C VAL A 381 -13.24 -23.65 -14.29
N ILE A 382 -12.45 -22.79 -14.91
CA ILE A 382 -12.00 -21.52 -14.33
C ILE A 382 -12.39 -20.36 -15.25
N PHE A 383 -13.10 -19.38 -14.71
CA PHE A 383 -13.35 -18.11 -15.37
C PHE A 383 -12.32 -17.08 -14.91
N VAL A 384 -11.85 -16.22 -15.81
CA VAL A 384 -10.86 -15.18 -15.50
C VAL A 384 -11.32 -13.84 -16.06
N SER A 385 -11.53 -12.84 -15.20
CA SER A 385 -12.02 -11.51 -15.57
C SER A 385 -11.14 -10.40 -14.97
N PHE A 386 -9.92 -10.28 -15.49
CA PHE A 386 -9.04 -9.13 -15.23
C PHE A 386 -8.87 -8.29 -16.50
N GLY A 387 -8.64 -6.99 -16.34
CA GLY A 387 -8.35 -6.08 -17.47
C GLY A 387 -9.20 -4.81 -17.51
N GLU A 388 -10.36 -4.78 -16.84
CA GLU A 388 -11.23 -3.61 -16.85
C GLU A 388 -10.53 -2.38 -16.25
N ILE A 389 -9.89 -2.54 -15.09
CA ILE A 389 -9.14 -1.47 -14.43
C ILE A 389 -7.96 -1.00 -15.29
N ASP A 390 -7.32 -1.89 -16.06
CA ASP A 390 -6.24 -1.52 -16.98
C ASP A 390 -6.74 -0.60 -18.11
N CYS A 391 -8.03 -0.63 -18.44
CA CYS A 391 -8.62 0.12 -19.55
C CYS A 391 -9.22 1.48 -19.13
N ARG A 392 -9.19 1.86 -17.85
CA ARG A 392 -9.76 3.11 -17.36
C ARG A 392 -8.98 4.35 -17.86
N TYR A 393 -9.59 5.52 -17.75
CA TYR A 393 -8.99 6.77 -18.26
C TYR A 393 -7.88 7.32 -17.36
N ASP A 394 -8.17 7.36 -16.06
CA ASP A 394 -7.34 7.92 -15.00
C ASP A 394 -6.39 6.90 -14.38
N GLU A 395 -6.56 5.63 -14.73
CA GLU A 395 -5.75 4.51 -14.28
C GLU A 395 -5.55 3.50 -15.41
N GLY A 396 -4.37 2.87 -15.50
CA GLY A 396 -4.11 1.82 -16.49
C GLY A 396 -3.31 2.29 -17.72
N PHE A 397 -3.68 1.82 -18.90
CA PHE A 397 -2.87 1.94 -20.12
C PHE A 397 -2.67 3.39 -20.59
N ILE A 398 -3.70 4.25 -20.49
CA ILE A 398 -3.60 5.65 -20.94
C ILE A 398 -2.57 6.43 -20.10
N PRO A 399 -2.66 6.48 -18.75
CA PRO A 399 -1.62 7.09 -17.94
C PRO A 399 -0.25 6.41 -18.07
N ALA A 400 -0.21 5.08 -18.20
CA ALA A 400 1.05 4.34 -18.36
C ALA A 400 1.78 4.72 -19.65
N SER A 401 1.04 4.84 -20.77
CA SER A 401 1.57 5.31 -22.06
C SER A 401 2.20 6.69 -21.94
N LYS A 402 1.50 7.64 -21.30
CA LYS A 402 2.02 8.99 -21.06
C LYS A 402 3.28 8.98 -20.19
N LYS A 403 3.28 8.19 -19.10
CA LYS A 403 4.41 8.10 -18.17
C LYS A 403 5.65 7.46 -18.81
N LEU A 404 5.46 6.45 -19.66
CA LEU A 404 6.55 5.70 -20.29
C LEU A 404 6.99 6.27 -21.63
N GLY A 405 6.21 7.19 -22.23
CA GLY A 405 6.48 7.71 -23.57
C GLY A 405 6.36 6.66 -24.67
N LYS A 406 5.52 5.64 -24.46
CA LYS A 406 5.33 4.51 -25.38
C LYS A 406 3.93 4.48 -25.99
N PRO A 407 3.74 3.97 -27.21
CA PRO A 407 2.41 3.74 -27.78
C PRO A 407 1.55 2.87 -26.87
N VAL A 408 0.27 3.22 -26.72
CA VAL A 408 -0.63 2.51 -25.81
C VAL A 408 -0.84 1.06 -26.25
N GLU A 409 -0.89 0.81 -27.57
CA GLU A 409 -1.04 -0.52 -28.16
C GLU A 409 0.15 -1.44 -27.85
N GLU A 410 1.38 -0.89 -27.78
CA GLU A 410 2.57 -1.66 -27.39
C GLU A 410 2.46 -2.14 -25.93
N ILE A 411 2.02 -1.25 -25.03
CA ILE A 411 1.86 -1.56 -23.60
C ILE A 411 0.74 -2.59 -23.41
N ILE A 412 -0.38 -2.43 -24.12
CA ILE A 412 -1.49 -3.39 -24.10
C ILE A 412 -0.97 -4.76 -24.56
N TYR A 413 -0.28 -4.83 -25.70
CA TYR A 413 0.26 -6.08 -26.21
C TYR A 413 1.17 -6.78 -25.21
N GLN A 414 2.19 -6.08 -24.71
CA GLN A 414 3.12 -6.63 -23.72
C GLN A 414 2.41 -7.11 -22.46
N THR A 415 1.40 -6.37 -22.00
CA THR A 415 0.63 -6.71 -20.81
C THR A 415 -0.22 -7.96 -21.02
N VAL A 416 -1.01 -7.99 -22.09
CA VAL A 416 -1.95 -9.09 -22.37
C VAL A 416 -1.21 -10.39 -22.67
N SER A 417 -0.17 -10.37 -23.51
CA SER A 417 0.58 -11.58 -23.85
C SER A 417 1.24 -12.19 -22.59
N ALA A 418 1.84 -11.37 -21.72
CA ALA A 418 2.45 -11.86 -20.48
C ALA A 418 1.40 -12.29 -19.43
N PHE A 419 0.26 -11.61 -19.35
CA PHE A 419 -0.88 -12.00 -18.50
C PHE A 419 -1.41 -13.40 -18.85
N VAL A 420 -1.69 -13.65 -20.14
CA VAL A 420 -2.16 -14.97 -20.61
C VAL A 420 -1.07 -16.02 -20.38
N ALA A 421 0.19 -15.70 -20.68
CA ALA A 421 1.31 -16.62 -20.46
C ALA A 421 1.48 -17.00 -18.98
N TRP A 422 1.26 -16.07 -18.05
CA TRP A 422 1.33 -16.36 -16.61
C TRP A 422 0.29 -17.42 -16.20
N PHE A 423 -0.99 -17.24 -16.56
CA PHE A 423 -2.04 -18.22 -16.25
C PHE A 423 -1.79 -19.58 -16.91
N LYS A 424 -1.28 -19.60 -18.14
CA LYS A 424 -0.89 -20.86 -18.81
C LYS A 424 0.22 -21.58 -18.04
N ASN A 425 1.24 -20.86 -17.59
CA ASN A 425 2.35 -21.45 -16.84
C ASN A 425 1.88 -22.01 -15.49
N GLU A 426 0.97 -21.33 -14.80
CA GLU A 426 0.37 -21.84 -13.56
C GLU A 426 -0.56 -23.06 -13.81
N ASN A 427 -0.96 -23.32 -15.05
CA ASN A 427 -1.84 -24.44 -15.39
C ASN A 427 -1.13 -25.76 -15.72
N LEU A 428 0.20 -25.77 -15.85
CA LEU A 428 0.95 -26.90 -16.40
C LEU A 428 0.72 -28.21 -15.61
N THR A 429 0.44 -28.10 -14.31
CA THR A 429 0.19 -29.25 -13.43
C THR A 429 -1.29 -29.48 -13.13
N THR A 430 -2.09 -28.42 -13.03
CA THR A 430 -3.49 -28.50 -12.61
C THR A 430 -4.45 -28.79 -13.76
N ARG A 431 -4.06 -28.49 -15.01
CA ARG A 431 -4.84 -28.76 -16.23
C ARG A 431 -6.28 -28.24 -16.16
N HIS A 432 -6.47 -27.10 -15.52
CA HIS A 432 -7.76 -26.42 -15.50
C HIS A 432 -8.21 -25.99 -16.89
N GLN A 433 -9.52 -25.93 -17.08
CA GLN A 433 -10.14 -25.44 -18.30
C GLN A 433 -10.46 -23.94 -18.15
N TYR A 434 -9.63 -23.09 -18.75
CA TYR A 434 -9.78 -21.64 -18.63
C TYR A 434 -10.73 -21.03 -19.67
N PHE A 435 -11.50 -20.05 -19.20
CA PHE A 435 -12.31 -19.15 -20.00
C PHE A 435 -12.05 -17.70 -19.57
N PHE A 436 -11.41 -16.93 -20.44
CA PHE A 436 -11.09 -15.53 -20.17
C PHE A 436 -12.23 -14.64 -20.65
N PHE A 437 -12.66 -13.73 -19.80
CA PHE A 437 -13.62 -12.69 -20.14
C PHE A 437 -12.85 -11.53 -20.75
N ASN A 438 -13.33 -11.05 -21.89
CA ASN A 438 -12.87 -9.77 -22.39
C ASN A 438 -13.53 -8.61 -21.60
N VAL A 439 -13.03 -7.39 -21.77
CA VAL A 439 -13.54 -6.22 -21.05
C VAL A 439 -14.86 -5.77 -21.70
N PRO A 440 -15.95 -5.54 -20.95
CA PRO A 440 -17.21 -5.06 -21.52
C PRO A 440 -17.06 -3.69 -22.19
N ALA A 441 -18.02 -3.34 -23.05
CA ALA A 441 -18.03 -2.04 -23.68
C ALA A 441 -18.16 -0.92 -22.62
N PRO A 442 -17.32 0.13 -22.66
CA PRO A 442 -17.33 1.14 -21.63
C PRO A 442 -18.63 1.95 -21.64
N VAL A 443 -19.11 2.32 -20.46
CA VAL A 443 -20.21 3.28 -20.33
C VAL A 443 -19.67 4.68 -20.62
N TYR A 444 -20.40 5.45 -21.44
CA TYR A 444 -20.01 6.82 -21.75
C TYR A 444 -20.03 7.69 -20.48
N ASN A 445 -18.90 8.32 -20.15
CA ASN A 445 -18.77 9.15 -18.97
C ASN A 445 -18.92 10.64 -19.33
N ASN A 446 -20.00 11.26 -18.85
CA ASN A 446 -20.31 12.68 -19.08
C ASN A 446 -19.35 13.66 -18.38
N GLU A 447 -18.56 13.20 -17.41
CA GLU A 447 -17.51 13.99 -16.76
C GLU A 447 -16.23 14.05 -17.60
N LEU A 448 -16.07 13.16 -18.58
CA LEU A 448 -14.95 13.13 -19.50
C LEU A 448 -15.27 13.85 -20.81
N SER A 449 -14.23 14.37 -21.47
CA SER A 449 -14.39 14.91 -22.82
C SER A 449 -14.75 13.80 -23.82
N ALA A 450 -15.36 14.17 -24.96
CA ALA A 450 -15.65 13.22 -26.02
C ALA A 450 -14.39 12.49 -26.52
N LEU A 451 -13.25 13.20 -26.61
CA LEU A 451 -11.97 12.59 -26.99
C LEU A 451 -11.48 11.58 -25.94
N ALA A 452 -11.61 11.89 -24.65
CA ALA A 452 -11.25 10.98 -23.58
C ALA A 452 -12.11 9.70 -23.59
N ASN A 453 -13.43 9.82 -23.83
CA ASN A 453 -14.31 8.68 -24.00
C ASN A 453 -13.90 7.81 -25.21
N VAL A 454 -13.60 8.43 -26.36
CA VAL A 454 -13.11 7.71 -27.54
C VAL A 454 -11.79 7.00 -27.27
N GLN A 455 -10.88 7.60 -26.49
CA GLN A 455 -9.63 6.95 -26.07
C GLN A 455 -9.89 5.70 -25.23
N VAL A 456 -10.79 5.77 -24.26
CA VAL A 456 -11.17 4.60 -23.43
C VAL A 456 -11.76 3.49 -24.30
N ALA A 457 -12.73 3.80 -25.16
CA ALA A 457 -13.32 2.81 -26.07
C ALA A 457 -12.27 2.19 -27.01
N GLY A 458 -11.33 2.99 -27.51
CA GLY A 458 -10.20 2.50 -28.30
C GLY A 458 -9.29 1.53 -27.55
N VAL A 459 -8.96 1.84 -26.29
CA VAL A 459 -8.15 0.97 -25.44
C VAL A 459 -8.85 -0.35 -25.13
N VAL A 460 -10.14 -0.31 -24.77
CA VAL A 460 -10.94 -1.53 -24.53
C VAL A 460 -10.97 -2.41 -25.78
N LYS A 461 -11.23 -1.82 -26.95
CA LYS A 461 -11.25 -2.54 -28.24
C LYS A 461 -9.91 -3.18 -28.55
N SER A 462 -8.80 -2.46 -28.36
CA SER A 462 -7.44 -2.97 -28.57
C SER A 462 -7.10 -4.09 -27.61
N TYR A 463 -7.39 -3.93 -26.31
CA TYR A 463 -7.19 -4.97 -25.29
C TYR A 463 -7.93 -6.26 -25.66
N ASN A 464 -9.22 -6.14 -25.99
CA ASN A 464 -10.06 -7.29 -26.34
C ASN A 464 -9.60 -8.00 -27.62
N SER A 465 -9.15 -7.24 -28.62
CA SER A 465 -8.63 -7.80 -29.88
C SER A 465 -7.34 -8.60 -29.65
N ILE A 466 -6.42 -8.04 -28.87
CA ILE A 466 -5.15 -8.71 -28.53
C ILE A 466 -5.42 -9.94 -27.66
N LEU A 467 -6.28 -9.82 -26.64
CA LEU A 467 -6.66 -10.93 -25.77
C LEU A 467 -7.23 -12.09 -26.59
N LYS A 468 -8.17 -11.82 -27.49
CA LYS A 468 -8.73 -12.84 -28.39
C LYS A 468 -7.65 -13.55 -29.19
N THR A 469 -6.68 -12.82 -29.72
CA THR A 469 -5.58 -13.37 -30.52
C THR A 469 -4.67 -14.26 -29.66
N GLU A 470 -4.24 -13.78 -28.50
CA GLU A 470 -3.37 -14.52 -27.58
C GLU A 470 -4.01 -15.80 -27.05
N LEU A 471 -5.30 -15.77 -26.72
CA LEU A 471 -6.04 -16.94 -26.27
C LEU A 471 -6.21 -17.97 -27.40
N SER A 472 -6.54 -17.51 -28.62
CA SER A 472 -6.70 -18.39 -29.79
C SER A 472 -5.40 -19.12 -30.13
N ASN A 473 -4.26 -18.42 -30.08
CA ASN A 473 -2.94 -19.01 -30.31
C ASN A 473 -2.57 -20.11 -29.30
N GLN A 474 -3.24 -20.13 -28.15
CA GLN A 474 -2.98 -21.06 -27.05
C GLN A 474 -4.13 -22.03 -26.81
N SER A 475 -5.15 -22.04 -27.69
CA SER A 475 -6.37 -22.86 -27.56
C SER A 475 -7.11 -22.67 -26.23
N ILE A 476 -7.05 -21.46 -25.65
CA ILE A 476 -7.76 -21.09 -24.43
C ILE A 476 -9.12 -20.49 -24.79
N GLY A 477 -10.16 -20.84 -24.04
CA GLY A 477 -11.51 -20.30 -24.26
C GLY A 477 -11.60 -18.81 -23.94
N MET A 478 -12.39 -18.07 -24.72
CA MET A 478 -12.76 -16.70 -24.43
C MET A 478 -14.28 -16.59 -24.30
N VAL A 479 -14.75 -15.84 -23.32
CA VAL A 479 -16.13 -15.38 -23.20
C VAL A 479 -16.17 -13.92 -23.64
N ASP A 480 -16.78 -13.69 -24.81
CA ASP A 480 -17.01 -12.36 -25.37
C ASP A 480 -18.24 -11.73 -24.73
N VAL A 481 -17.99 -10.84 -23.76
CA VAL A 481 -19.01 -9.96 -23.18
C VAL A 481 -19.05 -8.59 -23.87
N TYR A 482 -17.93 -8.14 -24.46
CA TYR A 482 -17.87 -6.91 -25.24
C TYR A 482 -18.86 -6.91 -26.40
N GLY A 483 -18.86 -7.96 -27.23
CA GLY A 483 -19.75 -8.06 -28.39
C GLY A 483 -21.24 -8.01 -28.04
N LYS A 484 -21.61 -8.38 -26.80
CA LYS A 484 -23.00 -8.32 -26.31
C LYS A 484 -23.34 -7.01 -25.61
N THR A 485 -22.33 -6.27 -25.17
CA THR A 485 -22.51 -5.02 -24.43
C THR A 485 -22.26 -3.79 -25.29
N THR A 486 -21.59 -3.92 -26.45
CA THR A 486 -21.31 -2.80 -27.35
C THR A 486 -22.52 -2.42 -28.20
N ASP A 487 -22.68 -1.13 -28.44
CA ASP A 487 -23.47 -0.57 -29.53
C ASP A 487 -22.61 -0.32 -30.78
N ASP A 488 -23.21 0.29 -31.81
CA ASP A 488 -22.54 0.62 -33.08
C ASP A 488 -21.44 1.70 -32.94
N THR A 489 -21.39 2.40 -31.81
CA THR A 489 -20.42 3.46 -31.52
C THR A 489 -19.24 2.97 -30.67
N GLY A 490 -19.28 1.71 -30.21
CA GLY A 490 -18.23 1.12 -29.37
C GLY A 490 -18.42 1.37 -27.87
N PHE A 491 -19.60 1.87 -27.47
CA PHE A 491 -19.95 2.12 -26.07
C PHE A 491 -21.02 1.14 -25.59
N SER A 492 -21.28 1.14 -24.29
CA SER A 492 -22.32 0.32 -23.68
C SER A 492 -23.69 0.57 -24.29
N ASN A 493 -24.37 -0.50 -24.69
CA ASN A 493 -25.76 -0.49 -25.15
C ASN A 493 -26.79 -0.36 -24.01
N GLY A 494 -26.33 -0.26 -22.75
CA GLY A 494 -27.19 -0.06 -21.57
C GLY A 494 -28.01 -1.28 -21.13
N LEU A 495 -27.84 -2.44 -21.77
CA LEU A 495 -28.71 -3.60 -21.52
C LEU A 495 -28.28 -4.48 -20.34
N TYR A 496 -26.98 -4.62 -20.10
CA TYR A 496 -26.42 -5.62 -19.18
C TYR A 496 -25.55 -5.04 -18.06
N HIS A 497 -25.29 -3.73 -18.08
CA HIS A 497 -24.55 -3.07 -17.02
C HIS A 497 -25.48 -2.80 -15.84
N CYS A 498 -25.04 -3.12 -14.63
CA CYS A 498 -25.74 -2.76 -13.39
C CYS A 498 -25.26 -1.45 -12.78
N ASP A 499 -24.03 -1.06 -13.09
CA ASP A 499 -23.45 0.23 -12.79
C ASP A 499 -22.53 0.67 -13.94
N GLY A 500 -21.60 1.61 -13.70
CA GLY A 500 -20.67 2.09 -14.73
C GLY A 500 -19.67 1.05 -15.27
N HIS A 501 -19.51 -0.09 -14.61
CA HIS A 501 -18.42 -1.05 -14.89
C HIS A 501 -18.87 -2.52 -14.88
N HIS A 502 -19.75 -2.92 -13.97
CA HIS A 502 -20.12 -4.32 -13.74
C HIS A 502 -21.30 -4.76 -14.59
N LEU A 503 -21.24 -6.01 -15.04
CA LEU A 503 -22.34 -6.68 -15.71
C LEU A 503 -23.21 -7.42 -14.71
N ASP A 504 -24.51 -7.52 -14.98
CA ASP A 504 -25.44 -8.31 -14.17
C ASP A 504 -25.80 -9.65 -14.81
N HIS A 505 -26.58 -10.45 -14.08
CA HIS A 505 -26.97 -11.80 -14.44
C HIS A 505 -27.75 -11.93 -15.77
N ARG A 506 -28.31 -10.84 -16.31
CA ARG A 506 -29.01 -10.84 -17.61
C ARG A 506 -28.09 -11.29 -18.75
N ILE A 507 -26.77 -11.16 -18.61
CA ILE A 507 -25.82 -11.61 -19.63
C ILE A 507 -25.52 -13.13 -19.57
N LEU A 508 -25.95 -13.84 -18.50
CA LEU A 508 -25.58 -15.24 -18.28
C LEU A 508 -26.00 -16.17 -19.41
N GLU A 509 -27.13 -15.91 -20.09
CA GLU A 509 -27.55 -16.74 -21.24
C GLU A 509 -26.53 -16.69 -22.38
N HIS A 510 -25.93 -15.52 -22.63
CA HIS A 510 -24.87 -15.37 -23.65
C HIS A 510 -23.56 -16.01 -23.20
N ILE A 511 -23.27 -16.00 -21.89
CA ILE A 511 -22.10 -16.69 -21.33
C ILE A 511 -22.29 -18.21 -21.48
N GLN A 512 -23.47 -18.72 -21.11
CA GLN A 512 -23.87 -20.12 -21.21
C GLN A 512 -23.67 -20.67 -22.63
N GLN A 513 -24.16 -19.95 -23.64
CA GLN A 513 -24.01 -20.34 -25.04
C GLN A 513 -22.54 -20.43 -25.47
N GLN A 514 -21.66 -19.60 -24.93
CA GLN A 514 -20.25 -19.58 -25.32
C GLN A 514 -19.44 -20.72 -24.67
N ILE A 515 -19.75 -21.07 -23.42
CA ILE A 515 -19.03 -22.15 -22.73
C ILE A 515 -19.46 -23.54 -23.17
N ASP A 516 -20.68 -23.71 -23.67
CA ASP A 516 -21.17 -24.97 -24.23
C ASP A 516 -20.54 -25.30 -25.59
N ASN A 517 -20.25 -24.28 -26.39
CA ASN A 517 -19.74 -24.41 -27.76
C ASN A 517 -18.22 -24.62 -27.84
N VAL A 518 -17.50 -24.49 -26.73
CA VAL A 518 -16.05 -24.57 -26.67
C VAL A 518 -15.63 -25.88 -25.99
N ASN A 519 -15.20 -26.84 -26.80
CA ASN A 519 -14.40 -27.96 -26.34
C ASN A 519 -12.98 -27.46 -26.02
N SER A 520 -12.78 -26.73 -24.92
CA SER A 520 -11.42 -26.50 -24.43
C SER A 520 -10.93 -27.81 -23.80
N GLU A 521 -10.03 -28.50 -24.50
CA GLU A 521 -9.33 -29.65 -23.93
C GLU A 521 -8.41 -29.15 -22.78
N PRO A 522 -8.18 -29.95 -21.73
CA PRO A 522 -7.17 -29.63 -20.72
C PRO A 522 -5.81 -29.53 -21.41
N LEU A 523 -5.15 -28.37 -21.30
CA LEU A 523 -3.81 -28.13 -21.85
C LEU A 523 -2.74 -29.05 -21.23
#